data_AF-A0A7K6BF09-F1
#
_entry.id   AF-A0A7K6BF09-F1
#
_cell.length_a   1.000
_cell.length_b   1.000
_cell.length_c   1.000
_cell.angle_alpha   90.00
_cell.angle_beta   90.00
_cell.angle_gamma   90.00
#
_symmetry.space_group_name_H-M   'P 1'
#
loop_
_entity.id
_entity.type
_entity.pdbx_description
1 polymer ?
#
loop_
_entity_poly.entity_id
_entity_poly.type
_entity_poly.pdbx_seq_one_letter_code
_entity_poly.pdbx_strand_id
1 'polypeptide(L)' 'EEEEEVAATVPDEAERAMLYHEFTSCMFQRFLDGEDGNFDYSQIDENSDLDNLDIVSRDAEERYFDEEEPSEAPQLE' A
#
# COMPACT_ATOMS: atom_id res chain seq x y z
N GLU A 1 -18.30 28.00 22.43
CA GLU A 1 -19.36 26.96 22.29
C GLU A 1 -19.17 26.13 21.02
N GLU A 2 -18.66 26.68 19.91
CA GLU A 2 -18.35 25.88 18.70
C GLU A 2 -17.13 24.93 18.82
N GLU A 3 -16.16 25.21 19.70
CA GLU A 3 -14.98 24.32 19.88
C GLU A 3 -15.29 23.01 20.62
N GLU A 4 -16.41 22.92 21.34
CA GLU A 4 -16.78 21.73 22.11
C GLU A 4 -17.54 20.70 21.26
N GLU A 5 -18.16 21.13 20.14
CA GLU A 5 -18.89 20.26 19.21
C GLU A 5 -17.93 19.44 18.31
N VAL A 6 -16.78 20.00 17.93
CA VAL A 6 -15.80 19.36 17.05
C VAL A 6 -15.05 18.20 17.71
N ALA A 7 -14.96 18.17 19.04
CA ALA A 7 -14.30 17.08 19.77
C ALA A 7 -15.09 15.78 19.72
N ALA A 8 -16.42 15.84 19.53
CA ALA A 8 -17.29 14.67 19.51
C ALA A 8 -17.26 13.89 18.18
N THR A 9 -16.64 14.44 17.12
CA THR A 9 -16.58 13.80 15.79
C THR A 9 -15.24 13.17 15.45
N VAL A 10 -14.22 13.29 16.32
CA VAL A 10 -12.92 12.65 16.09
C VAL A 10 -12.95 11.27 16.76
N PRO A 11 -13.10 10.16 16.02
CA PRO A 11 -13.10 8.83 16.60
C PRO A 11 -11.77 8.53 17.27
N ASP A 12 -11.81 7.76 18.36
CA ASP A 12 -10.59 7.30 19.01
C ASP A 12 -9.82 6.30 18.12
N GLU A 13 -8.61 5.90 18.52
CA GLU A 13 -7.79 5.02 17.69
C GLU A 13 -8.42 3.62 17.48
N ALA A 14 -9.12 3.09 18.48
CA ALA A 14 -9.80 1.80 18.40
C ALA A 14 -11.07 1.89 17.54
N GLU A 15 -11.86 2.95 17.70
CA GLU A 15 -13.02 3.26 16.88
C GLU A 15 -12.59 3.47 15.42
N ARG A 16 -11.50 4.21 15.17
CA ARG A 16 -10.94 4.39 13.84
C ARG A 16 -10.52 3.06 13.23
N ALA A 17 -9.88 2.17 13.99
CA ALA A 17 -9.51 0.84 13.51
C ALA A 17 -10.73 -0.01 13.15
N MET A 18 -11.79 0.03 13.98
CA MET A 18 -13.05 -0.67 13.71
C MET A 18 -13.75 -0.14 12.45
N LEU A 19 -13.87 1.19 12.34
CA LEU A 19 -14.45 1.86 11.17
C LEU A 19 -13.67 1.53 9.89
N TYR A 20 -12.34 1.51 9.97
CA TYR A 20 -11.49 1.14 8.85
C TYR A 20 -11.70 -0.32 8.43
N HIS A 21 -11.83 -1.22 9.39
CA HIS A 21 -12.09 -2.63 9.12
C HIS A 21 -13.46 -2.86 8.49
N GLU A 22 -14.50 -2.20 8.99
CA GLU A 22 -15.86 -2.25 8.42
C GLU A 22 -15.87 -1.72 6.99
N PHE A 23 -15.29 -0.53 6.78
CA PHE A 23 -15.19 0.10 5.47
C PHE A 23 -14.49 -0.81 4.47
N THR A 24 -13.32 -1.32 4.85
CA THR A 24 -12.50 -2.19 3.99
C THR A 24 -13.25 -3.48 3.65
N SER A 25 -13.90 -4.11 4.63
CA SER A 25 -14.68 -5.32 4.42
C SER A 25 -15.86 -5.10 3.49
N CYS A 26 -16.57 -3.98 3.65
CA CYS A 26 -17.69 -3.60 2.79
C CYS A 26 -17.22 -3.37 1.34
N MET A 27 -16.13 -2.63 1.15
CA MET A 27 -15.56 -2.40 -0.18
C MET A 27 -15.10 -3.70 -0.85
N PHE A 28 -14.47 -4.62 -0.09
CA PHE A 28 -14.11 -5.93 -0.62
C PHE A 28 -15.31 -6.74 -1.08
N GLN A 29 -16.43 -6.73 -0.33
CA GLN A 29 -17.65 -7.41 -0.77
C GLN A 29 -18.23 -6.78 -2.04
N ARG A 30 -18.32 -5.44 -2.10
CA ARG A 30 -18.83 -4.73 -3.28
C ARG A 30 -17.97 -4.96 -4.53
N PHE A 31 -16.66 -5.07 -4.35
CA PHE A 31 -15.75 -5.49 -5.41
C PHE A 31 -16.05 -6.90 -5.91
N LEU A 32 -16.18 -7.88 -5.01
CA LEU A 32 -16.49 -9.28 -5.36
C LEU A 32 -17.86 -9.41 -6.04
N ASP A 33 -18.84 -8.63 -5.59
CA ASP A 33 -20.19 -8.59 -6.14
C ASP A 33 -20.28 -7.79 -7.46
N GLY A 34 -19.22 -7.07 -7.85
CA GLY A 34 -19.17 -6.23 -9.05
C GLY A 34 -20.04 -4.98 -8.96
N GLU A 35 -20.46 -4.58 -7.76
CA GLU A 35 -21.27 -3.38 -7.51
C GLU A 35 -20.45 -2.07 -7.56
N ASP A 36 -19.13 -2.19 -7.70
CA ASP A 36 -18.21 -1.05 -7.78
C ASP A 36 -17.92 -0.59 -9.22
N GLY A 37 -18.93 -0.61 -10.08
CA GLY A 37 -18.79 -0.16 -11.48
C GLY A 37 -18.68 1.36 -11.64
N ASN A 38 -18.87 2.11 -10.55
CA ASN A 38 -18.80 3.57 -10.52
C ASN A 38 -17.41 4.10 -10.15
N PHE A 39 -16.53 3.24 -9.64
CA PHE A 39 -15.15 3.60 -9.35
C PHE A 39 -14.24 3.27 -10.54
N ASP A 40 -13.41 4.23 -10.90
CA ASP A 40 -12.47 4.08 -12.01
C ASP A 40 -11.15 3.50 -11.51
N TYR A 41 -11.01 2.18 -11.61
CA TYR A 41 -9.81 1.45 -11.21
C TYR A 41 -8.55 1.84 -12.00
N SER A 42 -8.68 2.49 -13.16
CA SER A 42 -7.51 2.99 -13.90
C SER A 42 -6.70 4.01 -13.08
N GLN A 43 -7.35 4.74 -12.18
CA GLN A 43 -6.69 5.72 -11.31
C GLN A 43 -5.76 5.09 -10.26
N ILE A 44 -5.90 3.78 -10.02
CA ILE A 44 -5.07 3.01 -9.11
C ILE A 44 -4.15 2.08 -9.90
N ASP A 45 -4.70 1.32 -10.85
CA ASP A 45 -3.96 0.32 -11.64
C ASP A 45 -2.92 0.95 -12.58
N GLU A 46 -3.16 2.15 -13.11
CA GLU A 46 -2.23 2.84 -14.01
C GLU A 46 -1.38 3.90 -13.28
N ASN A 47 -1.43 3.94 -11.94
CA ASN A 47 -0.78 4.97 -11.17
C ASN A 47 0.63 4.55 -10.71
N SER A 48 1.62 5.04 -11.45
CA SER A 48 3.05 4.81 -11.15
C SER A 48 3.53 5.37 -9.82
N ASP A 49 2.82 6.33 -9.22
CA ASP A 49 3.18 6.88 -7.91
C ASP A 49 2.75 5.95 -6.76
N LEU A 50 1.78 5.07 -7.02
CA LEU A 50 1.34 4.02 -6.09
C LEU A 50 2.12 2.70 -6.29
N ASP A 51 2.91 2.60 -7.36
CA ASP A 51 3.78 1.45 -7.60
C ASP A 51 4.86 1.35 -6.53
N ASN A 52 5.10 0.13 -6.06
CA ASN A 52 6.14 -0.14 -5.08
C ASN A 52 7.50 -0.27 -5.76
N LEU A 53 8.05 0.86 -6.25
CA LEU A 53 9.33 0.93 -6.94
C LEU A 53 10.49 0.39 -6.10
N ASP A 54 10.41 0.49 -4.77
CA ASP A 54 11.41 -0.05 -3.84
C ASP A 54 11.53 -1.57 -3.94
N ILE A 55 10.41 -2.28 -4.14
CA ILE A 55 10.42 -3.73 -4.34
C ILE A 55 11.10 -4.07 -5.67
N VAL A 56 10.77 -3.33 -6.75
CA VAL A 56 11.35 -3.56 -8.07
C VAL A 56 12.87 -3.34 -8.08
N SER A 57 13.35 -2.30 -7.38
CA SER A 57 14.79 -2.03 -7.20
C SER A 57 15.49 -3.21 -6.55
N ARG A 58 14.97 -3.67 -5.41
CA ARG A 58 15.56 -4.78 -4.66
C ARG A 58 15.56 -6.08 -5.47
N ASP A 59 14.44 -6.42 -6.13
CA ASP A 59 14.37 -7.62 -6.97
C ASP A 59 15.36 -7.56 -8.16
N ALA A 60 15.66 -6.35 -8.65
CA ALA A 60 16.66 -6.15 -9.69
C ALA A 60 18.10 -6.29 -9.14
N GLU A 61 18.36 -5.75 -7.95
CA GLU A 61 19.64 -5.90 -7.25
C GLU A 61 19.91 -7.37 -6.90
N GLU A 62 18.95 -8.09 -6.30
CA GLU A 62 19.08 -9.52 -5.97
C GLU A 62 19.41 -10.35 -7.21
N ARG A 63 18.73 -10.09 -8.33
CA ARG A 63 19.05 -10.74 -9.62
C ARG A 63 20.48 -10.48 -10.07
N TYR A 64 20.97 -9.24 -9.94
CA TYR A 64 22.34 -8.88 -10.30
C TYR A 64 23.38 -9.68 -9.49
N PHE A 65 23.14 -9.88 -8.19
CA PHE A 65 24.03 -10.67 -7.33
C PHE A 65 23.90 -12.18 -7.58
N ASP A 66 22.70 -12.70 -7.84
CA ASP A 66 22.47 -14.13 -8.11
C ASP A 66 23.02 -14.57 -9.48
N GLU A 67 23.07 -13.66 -10.47
CA GLU A 67 23.61 -13.95 -11.81
C GLU A 67 25.15 -13.97 -11.85
N GLU A 68 25.83 -13.36 -10.88
CA GLU A 68 27.30 -13.37 -10.79
C GLU A 68 27.80 -14.58 -9.97
N GLU A 69 28.71 -15.37 -10.55
CA GLU A 69 29.46 -16.39 -9.80
C GLU A 69 30.34 -15.70 -8.74
N PRO A 70 30.40 -16.22 -7.50
CA PRO A 70 31.20 -15.62 -6.44
C PRO A 70 32.67 -15.55 -6.85
N SER A 71 33.20 -14.34 -7.00
CA SER A 71 34.60 -14.10 -7.35
C SER A 71 35.46 -13.82 -6.10
N GLU A 72 36.75 -14.15 -6.17
CA GLU A 72 37.69 -13.90 -5.09
C GLU A 72 37.85 -12.37 -4.92
N ALA A 73 37.61 -11.87 -3.69
CA ALA A 73 37.70 -10.45 -3.41
C ALA A 73 39.11 -9.91 -3.75
N PRO A 74 39.21 -8.74 -4.39
CA PRO A 74 40.51 -8.15 -4.74
C PRO A 74 41.32 -7.92 -3.47
N GLN A 75 42.55 -8.46 -3.43
CA GLN A 75 43.45 -8.22 -2.32
C GLN A 75 43.95 -6.78 -2.39
N LEU A 76 43.58 -5.98 -1.39
CA LEU A 76 44.10 -4.62 -1.21
C LEU A 76 45.58 -4.70 -0.82
N GLU A 77 46.46 -4.13 -1.65
CA GLU A 77 47.89 -3.91 -1.34
C GLU A 77 48.09 -2.84 -0.25
#